data_AF-A0A7J7JVG1-F1
#
_entry.id   AF-A0A7J7JVG1-F1
#
_cell.length_a   1.000
_cell.length_b   1.000
_cell.length_c   1.000
_cell.angle_alpha   90.00
_cell.angle_beta   90.00
_cell.angle_gamma   90.00
#
_symmetry.space_group_name_H-M   'P 1'
#
loop_
_entity.id
_entity.type
_entity.pdbx_description
1 polymer ?
#
loop_
_entity_poly.entity_id
_entity_poly.type
_entity_poly.pdbx_seq_one_letter_code
_entity_poly.pdbx_strand_id
1 'polypeptide(L)'
;MTEEQKKAESAARLNRKHRQKQREREAALAQKEYAENKLKRLARKRELGRIRAARYRERLKDKKFKNSTMALETFMAHDASFMASLSTQYSERIKKLSSFVDSCHRKGFPVVLLTSGGTTVPLESRTIRFIDNFSSGRRGSASAEHFLEQGYAVIFLYRHKTLKPFDRHLANKSALDVLELSGKSVKIKYEYEELCKINIEKKEKALQSNMLHFCEFTSVLDYLTLLRVSSMQLRSLGGPINLSLQLVPKLLKPLVKDWIPDAYIISFKLETDANLLIPKAQKALETYNHKLVVGNILDTRTEVVWLVTKDATPQEVRVDSKNPVEIESLIVSKLVKLHHEYLQAKDSA
;
A
#
# COMPACT_ATOMS: atom_id res chain seq x y z
N MET A 1 -23.43 -17.49 67.73
CA MET A 1 -22.16 -16.76 67.53
C MET A 1 -21.76 -16.12 68.84
N THR A 2 -20.56 -16.44 69.34
CA THR A 2 -19.98 -15.81 70.53
C THR A 2 -19.69 -14.33 70.28
N GLU A 3 -19.62 -13.50 71.34
CA GLU A 3 -19.32 -12.06 71.20
C GLU A 3 -17.99 -11.80 70.46
N GLU A 4 -17.00 -12.68 70.62
CA GLU A 4 -15.74 -12.63 69.89
C GLU A 4 -15.91 -12.83 68.39
N GLN A 5 -16.79 -13.73 67.95
CA GLN A 5 -17.08 -13.94 66.53
C GLN A 5 -17.73 -12.70 65.89
N LYS A 6 -18.64 -12.02 66.61
CA LYS A 6 -19.25 -10.76 66.13
C LYS A 6 -18.22 -9.63 66.04
N LYS A 7 -17.29 -9.52 66.99
CA LYS A 7 -16.21 -8.52 66.96
C LYS A 7 -15.23 -8.77 65.82
N ALA A 8 -14.82 -10.02 65.60
CA ALA A 8 -13.92 -10.40 64.51
C ALA A 8 -14.52 -10.12 63.12
N GLU A 9 -15.81 -10.41 62.94
CA GLU A 9 -16.51 -10.18 61.67
C GLU A 9 -16.71 -8.69 61.37
N SER A 10 -17.00 -7.89 62.40
CA SER A 10 -17.07 -6.42 62.30
C SER A 10 -15.72 -5.80 61.92
N ALA A 11 -14.63 -6.25 62.55
CA ALA A 11 -13.27 -5.81 62.22
C ALA A 11 -12.85 -6.20 60.79
N ALA A 12 -13.21 -7.41 60.34
CA ALA A 12 -12.97 -7.87 58.97
C ALA A 12 -13.74 -7.03 57.94
N ARG A 13 -14.99 -6.67 58.23
CA ARG A 13 -15.82 -5.80 57.38
C ARG A 13 -15.25 -4.39 57.29
N LEU A 14 -14.75 -3.85 58.39
CA LEU A 14 -14.09 -2.54 58.43
C LEU A 14 -12.80 -2.54 57.59
N ASN A 15 -11.97 -3.59 57.72
CA ASN A 15 -10.75 -3.76 56.94
C ASN A 15 -11.02 -3.92 55.44
N ARG A 16 -12.07 -4.65 55.05
CA ARG A 16 -12.48 -4.76 53.64
C ARG A 16 -12.91 -3.40 53.07
N LYS A 17 -13.72 -2.62 53.82
CA LYS A 17 -14.10 -1.26 53.43
C LYS A 17 -12.89 -0.34 53.28
N HIS A 18 -11.92 -0.43 54.20
CA HIS A 18 -10.70 0.36 54.12
C HIS A 18 -9.86 0.02 52.87
N ARG A 19 -9.65 -1.27 52.60
CA ARG A 19 -8.92 -1.72 51.40
C ARG A 19 -9.64 -1.35 50.09
N GLN A 20 -10.96 -1.43 50.06
CA GLN A 20 -11.76 -1.01 48.91
C GLN A 20 -11.61 0.51 48.65
N LYS A 21 -11.74 1.32 49.69
CA LYS A 21 -11.57 2.78 49.61
C LYS A 21 -10.14 3.17 49.20
N GLN A 22 -9.14 2.39 49.60
CA GLN A 22 -7.75 2.59 49.18
C GLN A 22 -7.55 2.26 47.69
N ARG A 23 -8.10 1.14 47.21
CA ARG A 23 -8.07 0.78 45.78
C ARG A 23 -8.78 1.80 44.89
N GLU A 24 -9.92 2.32 45.33
CA GLU A 24 -10.65 3.36 44.61
C GLU A 24 -9.84 4.66 44.50
N ARG A 25 -9.11 5.03 45.57
CA ARG A 25 -8.19 6.18 45.55
C ARG A 25 -7.00 5.97 44.63
N GLU A 26 -6.38 4.80 44.65
CA GLU A 26 -5.26 4.44 43.77
C GLU A 26 -5.71 4.41 42.30
N ALA A 27 -6.88 3.86 42.00
CA ALA A 27 -7.46 3.87 40.66
C ALA A 27 -7.75 5.30 40.17
N ALA A 28 -8.32 6.16 41.03
CA ALA A 28 -8.57 7.56 40.69
C ALA A 28 -7.27 8.34 40.42
N LEU A 29 -6.21 8.07 41.20
CA LEU A 29 -4.89 8.67 41.01
C LEU A 29 -4.27 8.23 39.68
N ALA A 30 -4.30 6.93 39.37
CA ALA A 30 -3.81 6.39 38.10
C ALA A 30 -4.59 6.94 36.89
N GLN A 31 -5.90 7.13 37.03
CA GLN A 31 -6.75 7.68 35.98
C GLN A 31 -6.46 9.17 35.74
N LYS A 32 -6.17 9.93 36.82
CA LYS A 32 -5.72 11.32 36.74
C LYS A 32 -4.35 11.43 36.07
N GLU A 33 -3.39 10.60 36.47
CA GLU A 33 -2.05 10.55 35.87
C GLU A 33 -2.10 10.20 34.39
N TYR A 34 -2.94 9.22 34.01
CA TYR A 34 -3.19 8.88 32.62
C TYR A 34 -3.77 10.06 31.83
N ALA A 35 -4.74 10.78 32.38
CA ALA A 35 -5.34 11.96 31.74
C ALA A 35 -4.30 13.08 31.54
N GLU A 36 -3.45 13.35 32.53
CA GLU A 36 -2.37 14.34 32.44
C GLU A 36 -1.33 13.95 31.39
N ASN A 37 -0.91 12.68 31.36
CA ASN A 37 0.03 12.18 30.35
C ASN A 37 -0.56 12.22 28.93
N LYS A 38 -1.86 11.95 28.78
CA LYS A 38 -2.60 12.11 27.52
C LYS A 38 -2.62 13.58 27.07
N LEU A 39 -2.83 14.52 28.00
CA LEU A 39 -2.80 15.96 27.71
C LEU A 39 -1.40 16.42 27.27
N LYS A 40 -0.34 15.99 27.98
CA LYS A 40 1.06 16.28 27.64
C LYS A 40 1.42 15.75 26.24
N ARG A 41 0.98 14.52 25.90
CA ARG A 41 1.15 13.94 24.56
C ARG A 41 0.42 14.76 23.48
N LEU A 42 -0.81 15.18 23.74
CA LEU A 42 -1.59 16.01 22.81
C LEU A 42 -0.94 17.39 22.60
N ALA A 43 -0.45 18.03 23.67
CA ALA A 43 0.26 19.30 23.61
C ALA A 43 1.55 19.17 22.77
N ARG A 44 2.36 18.15 23.03
CA ARG A 44 3.58 17.86 22.24
C ARG A 44 3.27 17.60 20.77
N LYS A 45 2.17 16.90 20.47
CA LYS A 45 1.72 16.64 19.10
C LYS A 45 1.27 17.92 18.38
N ARG A 46 0.55 18.82 19.07
CA ARG A 46 0.17 20.14 18.55
C ARG A 46 1.41 21.00 18.26
N GLU A 47 2.38 21.00 19.16
CA GLU A 47 3.62 21.76 19.01
C GLU A 47 4.47 21.25 17.84
N LEU A 48 4.66 19.93 17.73
CA LEU A 48 5.29 19.32 16.56
C LEU A 48 4.54 19.63 15.26
N GLY A 49 3.21 19.71 15.31
CA GLY A 49 2.37 20.16 14.20
C GLY A 49 2.67 21.60 13.79
N ARG A 50 2.76 22.53 14.75
CA ARG A 50 3.12 23.94 14.50
C ARG A 50 4.51 24.07 13.91
N ILE A 51 5.50 23.38 14.47
CA ILE A 51 6.89 23.40 13.97
C ILE A 51 6.95 22.88 12.53
N ARG A 52 6.25 21.78 12.23
CA ARG A 52 6.17 21.27 10.85
C ARG A 52 5.48 22.26 9.91
N ALA A 53 4.40 22.90 10.34
CA ALA A 53 3.68 23.89 9.54
C ALA A 53 4.51 25.17 9.31
N ALA A 54 5.32 25.60 10.28
CA ALA A 54 6.25 26.71 10.15
C ALA A 54 7.37 26.36 9.15
N ARG A 55 8.01 25.19 9.30
CA ARG A 55 9.02 24.70 8.34
C ARG A 55 8.46 24.53 6.92
N TYR A 56 7.21 24.08 6.79
CA TYR A 56 6.54 24.00 5.50
C TYR A 56 6.35 25.38 4.86
N ARG A 57 5.90 26.37 5.65
CA ARG A 57 5.75 27.76 5.20
C ARG A 57 7.09 28.39 4.81
N GLU A 58 8.17 28.08 5.50
CA GLU A 58 9.52 28.50 5.11
C GLU A 58 9.95 27.85 3.79
N ARG A 59 9.72 26.54 3.61
CA ARG A 59 10.03 25.85 2.36
C ARG A 59 9.22 26.35 1.17
N LEU A 60 7.99 26.83 1.36
CA LEU A 60 7.21 27.47 0.29
C LEU A 60 7.87 28.76 -0.26
N LYS A 61 8.81 29.36 0.46
CA LYS A 61 9.62 30.49 -0.04
C LYS A 61 10.75 30.04 -0.96
N ASP A 62 11.15 28.76 -0.90
CA ASP A 62 12.08 28.18 -1.87
C ASP A 62 11.39 28.06 -3.22
N LYS A 63 11.89 28.80 -4.22
CA LYS A 63 11.35 28.81 -5.60
C LYS A 63 11.18 27.39 -6.18
N LYS A 64 12.06 26.44 -5.83
CA LYS A 64 12.00 25.07 -6.37
C LYS A 64 10.94 24.22 -5.66
N PHE A 65 10.87 24.31 -4.34
CA PHE A 65 9.82 23.64 -3.58
C PHE A 65 8.45 24.20 -4.00
N LYS A 66 8.36 25.53 -4.13
CA LYS A 66 7.18 26.22 -4.66
C LYS A 66 6.81 25.75 -6.06
N ASN A 67 7.76 25.58 -6.99
CA ASN A 67 7.48 25.08 -8.34
C ASN A 67 7.03 23.61 -8.36
N SER A 68 7.59 22.75 -7.50
CA SER A 68 7.18 21.35 -7.41
C SER A 68 5.83 21.17 -6.70
N THR A 69 5.53 21.98 -5.69
CA THR A 69 4.19 22.05 -5.09
C THR A 69 3.18 22.69 -6.03
N MET A 70 3.56 23.73 -6.76
CA MET A 70 2.71 24.34 -7.80
C MET A 70 2.45 23.33 -8.91
N ALA A 71 3.44 22.59 -9.40
CA ALA A 71 3.20 21.54 -10.40
C ALA A 71 2.24 20.47 -9.88
N LEU A 72 2.35 20.07 -8.60
CA LEU A 72 1.41 19.15 -7.97
C LEU A 72 0.01 19.76 -7.80
N GLU A 73 -0.08 21.02 -7.38
CA GLU A 73 -1.33 21.76 -7.21
C GLU A 73 -2.02 22.00 -8.56
N THR A 74 -1.29 22.42 -9.60
CA THR A 74 -1.73 22.56 -10.99
C THR A 74 -2.17 21.22 -11.58
N PHE A 75 -1.43 20.14 -11.32
CA PHE A 75 -1.80 18.78 -11.70
C PHE A 75 -3.10 18.32 -11.01
N MET A 76 -3.27 18.65 -9.72
CA MET A 76 -4.50 18.38 -8.97
C MET A 76 -5.66 19.29 -9.41
N ALA A 77 -5.36 20.51 -9.86
CA ALA A 77 -6.33 21.52 -10.30
C ALA A 77 -6.83 21.32 -11.74
N HIS A 78 -6.42 20.25 -12.43
CA HIS A 78 -6.88 19.92 -13.78
C HIS A 78 -6.58 21.01 -14.83
N ASP A 79 -5.44 21.70 -14.73
CA ASP A 79 -5.05 22.69 -15.74
C ASP A 79 -4.89 22.02 -17.11
N ALA A 80 -5.75 22.42 -18.06
CA ALA A 80 -5.84 21.80 -19.38
C ALA A 80 -4.55 21.94 -20.20
N SER A 81 -3.84 23.06 -20.06
CA SER A 81 -2.58 23.33 -20.77
C SER A 81 -1.45 22.45 -20.24
N PHE A 82 -1.34 22.35 -18.92
CA PHE A 82 -0.37 21.46 -18.27
C PHE A 82 -0.64 19.99 -18.63
N MET A 83 -1.90 19.57 -18.63
CA MET A 83 -2.29 18.21 -19.00
C MET A 83 -2.07 17.91 -20.49
N ALA A 84 -2.28 18.87 -21.39
CA ALA A 84 -1.98 18.71 -22.81
C ALA A 84 -0.48 18.52 -23.06
N SER A 85 0.36 19.34 -22.39
CA SER A 85 1.82 19.21 -22.45
C SER A 85 2.32 17.85 -21.96
N LEU A 86 1.81 17.39 -20.81
CA LEU A 86 2.11 16.05 -20.29
C LEU A 86 1.62 14.96 -21.25
N SER A 87 0.43 15.09 -21.81
CA SER A 87 -0.11 14.09 -22.75
C SER A 87 0.80 13.91 -23.97
N THR A 88 1.39 14.99 -24.47
CA THR A 88 2.39 14.93 -25.55
C THR A 88 3.65 14.19 -25.13
N GLN A 89 4.22 14.55 -23.96
CA GLN A 89 5.44 13.93 -23.44
C GLN A 89 5.27 12.42 -23.19
N TYR A 90 4.09 12.00 -22.72
CA TYR A 90 3.80 10.60 -22.38
C TYR A 90 3.03 9.86 -23.49
N SER A 91 2.85 10.47 -24.66
CA SER A 91 1.93 10.02 -25.71
C SER A 91 2.13 8.56 -26.11
N GLU A 92 3.36 8.11 -26.33
CA GLU A 92 3.64 6.72 -26.69
C GLU A 92 3.26 5.74 -25.57
N ARG A 93 3.56 6.09 -24.31
CA ARG A 93 3.22 5.28 -23.14
C ARG A 93 1.70 5.21 -22.95
N ILE A 94 1.01 6.35 -23.13
CA ILE A 94 -0.46 6.44 -23.08
C ILE A 94 -1.09 5.55 -24.16
N LYS A 95 -0.57 5.60 -25.40
CA LYS A 95 -1.07 4.76 -26.51
C LYS A 95 -0.91 3.27 -26.21
N LYS A 96 0.28 2.84 -25.78
CA LYS A 96 0.53 1.42 -25.41
C LYS A 96 -0.38 0.95 -24.28
N LEU A 97 -0.61 1.81 -23.29
CA LEU A 97 -1.51 1.51 -22.18
C LEU A 97 -2.97 1.42 -22.64
N SER A 98 -3.43 2.35 -23.48
CA SER A 98 -4.78 2.30 -24.07
C SER A 98 -4.98 0.99 -24.83
N SER A 99 -4.08 0.66 -25.76
CA SER A 99 -4.13 -0.59 -26.52
C SER A 99 -4.18 -1.84 -25.63
N PHE A 100 -3.44 -1.82 -24.52
CA PHE A 100 -3.45 -2.92 -23.55
C PHE A 100 -4.82 -3.04 -22.86
N VAL A 101 -5.35 -1.92 -22.35
CA VAL A 101 -6.63 -1.87 -21.62
C VAL A 101 -7.80 -2.22 -22.53
N ASP A 102 -7.82 -1.73 -23.77
CA ASP A 102 -8.81 -2.05 -24.81
C ASP A 102 -8.80 -3.55 -25.17
N SER A 103 -7.61 -4.15 -25.25
CA SER A 103 -7.43 -5.57 -25.49
C SER A 103 -7.96 -6.42 -24.33
N CYS A 104 -7.66 -6.04 -23.08
CA CYS A 104 -8.16 -6.75 -21.90
C CYS A 104 -9.68 -6.71 -21.82
N HIS A 105 -10.26 -5.54 -22.07
CA HIS A 105 -11.72 -5.37 -22.07
C HIS A 105 -12.40 -6.22 -23.13
N ARG A 106 -11.89 -6.24 -24.38
CA ARG A 106 -12.43 -7.10 -25.45
C ARG A 106 -12.36 -8.60 -25.10
N LYS A 107 -11.37 -9.01 -24.32
CA LYS A 107 -11.22 -10.40 -23.86
C LYS A 107 -11.98 -10.70 -22.57
N GLY A 108 -12.59 -9.70 -21.93
CA GLY A 108 -13.30 -9.85 -20.66
C GLY A 108 -12.40 -10.09 -19.44
N PHE A 109 -11.11 -9.75 -19.52
CA PHE A 109 -10.21 -9.94 -18.39
C PHE A 109 -10.36 -8.81 -17.37
N PRO A 110 -10.50 -9.11 -16.06
CA PRO A 110 -10.45 -8.09 -15.03
C PRO A 110 -9.04 -7.51 -14.95
N VAL A 111 -8.93 -6.19 -14.81
CA VAL A 111 -7.63 -5.49 -14.79
C VAL A 111 -7.31 -4.99 -13.38
N VAL A 112 -6.06 -5.22 -12.95
CA VAL A 112 -5.49 -4.67 -11.71
C VAL A 112 -4.36 -3.68 -12.03
N LEU A 113 -4.43 -2.50 -11.42
CA LEU A 113 -3.35 -1.53 -11.39
C LEU A 113 -2.55 -1.67 -10.09
N LEU A 114 -1.33 -2.17 -10.20
CA LEU A 114 -0.42 -2.36 -9.09
C LEU A 114 0.63 -1.26 -9.07
N THR A 115 0.74 -0.55 -7.95
CA THR A 115 1.88 0.34 -7.70
C THR A 115 2.95 -0.38 -6.88
N SER A 116 4.21 -0.31 -7.31
CA SER A 116 5.31 -1.01 -6.66
C SER A 116 6.58 -0.15 -6.54
N GLY A 117 7.33 -0.37 -5.46
CA GLY A 117 8.55 0.38 -5.16
C GLY A 117 8.32 1.65 -4.34
N GLY A 118 9.43 2.25 -3.90
CA GLY A 118 9.42 3.49 -3.14
C GLY A 118 9.11 4.71 -4.00
N THR A 119 8.71 5.81 -3.39
CA THR A 119 8.68 7.14 -4.06
C THR A 119 9.75 8.02 -3.44
N THR A 120 10.56 8.67 -4.26
CA THR A 120 11.60 9.59 -3.80
C THR A 120 11.21 11.04 -3.98
N VAL A 121 11.44 11.87 -2.96
CA VAL A 121 11.35 13.33 -3.09
C VAL A 121 12.75 13.92 -3.14
N PRO A 122 13.13 14.63 -4.22
CA PRO A 122 14.45 15.24 -4.34
C PRO A 122 14.65 16.36 -3.32
N LEU A 123 15.86 16.49 -2.78
CA LEU A 123 16.22 17.57 -1.84
C LEU A 123 16.77 18.81 -2.55
N GLU A 124 17.33 18.69 -3.75
CA GLU A 124 17.93 19.80 -4.51
C GLU A 124 17.49 19.86 -5.98
N SER A 125 17.48 21.07 -6.58
CA SER A 125 18.13 21.37 -7.87
C SER A 125 18.29 20.27 -8.91
N ARG A 126 19.57 20.00 -9.07
CA ARG A 126 20.21 18.91 -9.78
C ARG A 126 20.41 17.85 -8.70
N THR A 127 19.51 16.88 -8.67
CA THR A 127 19.33 16.02 -7.50
C THR A 127 20.52 15.08 -7.35
N ILE A 128 21.21 15.21 -6.22
CA ILE A 128 22.18 14.21 -5.75
C ILE A 128 21.59 13.48 -4.53
N ARG A 129 20.87 14.19 -3.65
CA ARG A 129 20.26 13.63 -2.44
C ARG A 129 18.74 13.63 -2.53
N PHE A 130 18.12 12.57 -2.00
CA PHE A 130 16.66 12.40 -2.00
C PHE A 130 16.19 11.74 -0.70
N ILE A 131 14.94 12.03 -0.32
CA ILE A 131 14.23 11.29 0.73
C ILE A 131 13.47 10.16 0.05
N ASP A 132 13.78 8.92 0.41
CA ASP A 132 13.16 7.72 -0.16
C ASP A 132 12.17 7.08 0.83
N ASN A 133 10.97 6.77 0.36
CA ASN A 133 10.11 5.81 1.05
C ASN A 133 10.58 4.41 0.68
N PHE A 134 11.53 3.87 1.44
CA PHE A 134 12.19 2.61 1.11
C PHE A 134 11.19 1.48 0.84
N SER A 135 11.27 0.92 -0.37
CA SER A 135 10.58 -0.30 -0.77
C SER A 135 11.34 -0.95 -1.93
N SER A 136 11.71 -2.21 -1.76
CA SER A 136 12.36 -3.00 -2.81
C SER A 136 11.40 -3.38 -3.95
N GLY A 137 10.09 -3.23 -3.76
CA GLY A 137 9.07 -3.68 -4.70
C GLY A 137 8.75 -5.18 -4.61
N ARG A 138 9.29 -5.91 -3.62
CA ARG A 138 9.08 -7.36 -3.46
C ARG A 138 7.60 -7.75 -3.43
N ARG A 139 6.81 -7.14 -2.53
CA ARG A 139 5.38 -7.43 -2.39
C ARG A 139 4.61 -7.13 -3.67
N GLY A 140 4.81 -5.95 -4.26
CA GLY A 140 4.11 -5.58 -5.49
C GLY A 140 4.42 -6.54 -6.63
N SER A 141 5.71 -6.91 -6.78
CA SER A 141 6.17 -7.88 -7.78
C SER A 141 5.55 -9.27 -7.57
N ALA A 142 5.57 -9.79 -6.35
CA ALA A 142 4.97 -11.09 -6.01
C ALA A 142 3.44 -11.08 -6.19
N SER A 143 2.76 -10.01 -5.77
CA SER A 143 1.32 -9.84 -5.99
C SER A 143 0.96 -9.85 -7.47
N ALA A 144 1.76 -9.22 -8.34
CA ALA A 144 1.53 -9.25 -9.78
C ALA A 144 1.53 -10.67 -10.35
N GLU A 145 2.49 -11.51 -9.96
CA GLU A 145 2.55 -12.91 -10.38
C GLU A 145 1.29 -13.67 -9.96
N HIS A 146 0.86 -13.50 -8.70
CA HIS A 146 -0.35 -14.17 -8.22
C HIS A 146 -1.64 -13.62 -8.84
N PHE A 147 -1.72 -12.33 -9.19
CA PHE A 147 -2.87 -11.80 -9.93
C PHE A 147 -2.95 -12.40 -11.34
N LEU A 148 -1.81 -12.54 -12.04
CA LEU A 148 -1.75 -13.21 -13.34
C LEU A 148 -2.20 -14.68 -13.22
N GLU A 149 -1.79 -15.38 -12.16
CA GLU A 149 -2.22 -16.76 -11.87
C GLU A 149 -3.73 -16.87 -11.60
N GLN A 150 -4.36 -15.81 -11.06
CA GLN A 150 -5.80 -15.71 -10.84
C GLN A 150 -6.57 -15.13 -12.05
N GLY A 151 -5.92 -14.98 -13.21
CA GLY A 151 -6.57 -14.53 -14.44
C GLY A 151 -6.80 -13.02 -14.55
N TYR A 152 -6.15 -12.21 -13.70
CA TYR A 152 -6.19 -10.75 -13.82
C TYR A 152 -5.11 -10.26 -14.77
N ALA A 153 -5.48 -9.33 -15.65
CA ALA A 153 -4.50 -8.55 -16.40
C ALA A 153 -3.88 -7.50 -15.46
N VAL A 154 -2.57 -7.35 -15.49
CA VAL A 154 -1.81 -6.52 -14.55
C VAL A 154 -1.18 -5.32 -15.28
N ILE A 155 -1.54 -4.12 -14.86
CA ILE A 155 -0.75 -2.91 -15.11
C ILE A 155 0.20 -2.74 -13.93
N PHE A 156 1.49 -2.98 -14.16
CA PHE A 156 2.53 -2.88 -13.13
C PHE A 156 3.23 -1.53 -13.21
N LEU A 157 2.77 -0.57 -12.41
CA LEU A 157 3.37 0.77 -12.25
C LEU A 157 4.48 0.71 -11.19
N TYR A 158 5.74 0.73 -11.60
CA TYR A 158 6.87 0.44 -10.71
C TYR A 158 8.01 1.44 -10.82
N ARG A 159 8.73 1.63 -9.71
CA ARG A 159 9.92 2.48 -9.68
C ARG A 159 11.07 1.83 -10.42
N HIS A 160 11.77 2.60 -11.24
CA HIS A 160 13.03 2.18 -11.88
C HIS A 160 13.99 1.54 -10.85
N LYS A 161 14.63 0.42 -11.23
CA LYS A 161 15.53 -0.40 -10.38
C LYS A 161 14.87 -1.05 -9.16
N THR A 162 13.55 -1.20 -9.12
CA THR A 162 12.87 -2.06 -8.15
C THR A 162 12.49 -3.42 -8.76
N LEU A 163 12.09 -4.36 -7.90
CA LEU A 163 11.77 -5.72 -8.32
C LEU A 163 10.57 -5.75 -9.27
N LYS A 164 10.72 -6.51 -10.35
CA LYS A 164 9.70 -6.77 -11.37
C LYS A 164 9.20 -8.21 -11.25
N PRO A 165 7.96 -8.52 -11.66
CA PRO A 165 7.42 -9.87 -11.65
C PRO A 165 8.32 -10.77 -12.49
N PHE A 166 8.53 -12.00 -12.03
CA PHE A 166 9.41 -13.03 -12.58
C PHE A 166 10.91 -12.74 -12.40
N ASP A 167 11.36 -11.50 -12.64
CA ASP A 167 12.77 -11.12 -12.45
C ASP A 167 13.19 -11.15 -10.96
N ARG A 168 12.23 -10.97 -10.03
CA ARG A 168 12.48 -10.92 -8.58
C ARG A 168 13.10 -12.17 -7.97
N HIS A 169 12.98 -13.32 -8.64
CA HIS A 169 13.52 -14.59 -8.15
C HIS A 169 15.05 -14.62 -8.22
N LEU A 170 15.65 -13.76 -9.04
CA LEU A 170 17.10 -13.57 -9.15
C LEU A 170 17.60 -12.29 -8.45
N ALA A 171 16.74 -11.60 -7.70
CA ALA A 171 16.99 -10.26 -7.14
C ALA A 171 18.28 -10.10 -6.32
N ASN A 172 18.72 -11.16 -5.65
CA ASN A 172 19.88 -11.16 -4.77
C ASN A 172 21.14 -11.73 -5.43
N LYS A 173 21.11 -11.92 -6.76
CA LYS A 173 22.18 -12.52 -7.55
C LYS A 173 22.62 -11.55 -8.62
N SER A 174 23.92 -11.40 -8.81
CA SER A 174 24.45 -10.75 -10.00
C SER A 174 24.34 -11.70 -11.20
N ALA A 175 24.39 -11.15 -12.42
CA ALA A 175 24.41 -11.98 -13.63
C ALA A 175 25.57 -13.00 -13.61
N LEU A 176 26.73 -12.62 -13.06
CA LEU A 176 27.90 -13.51 -12.97
C LEU A 176 27.74 -14.60 -11.90
N ASP A 177 26.82 -14.44 -10.96
CA ASP A 177 26.51 -15.50 -10.00
C ASP A 177 25.64 -16.59 -10.62
N VAL A 178 24.84 -16.25 -11.63
CA VAL A 178 23.88 -17.14 -12.31
C VAL A 178 24.49 -17.82 -13.53
N LEU A 179 25.50 -17.20 -14.13
CA LEU A 179 26.15 -17.66 -15.35
C LEU A 179 27.46 -18.41 -15.07
N GLU A 180 27.82 -19.34 -15.95
CA GLU A 180 29.09 -20.06 -15.94
C GLU A 180 29.69 -20.19 -17.35
N LEU A 181 31.00 -20.42 -17.39
CA LEU A 181 31.73 -20.67 -18.64
C LEU A 181 31.59 -22.14 -19.04
N SER A 182 31.06 -22.37 -20.23
CA SER A 182 31.03 -23.66 -20.91
C SER A 182 31.92 -23.58 -22.14
N GLY A 183 33.22 -23.78 -21.94
CA GLY A 183 34.24 -23.61 -22.99
C GLY A 183 34.34 -22.15 -23.44
N LYS A 184 34.04 -21.88 -24.72
CA LYS A 184 34.01 -20.51 -25.30
C LYS A 184 32.62 -19.83 -25.21
N SER A 185 31.64 -20.50 -24.61
CA SER A 185 30.26 -20.00 -24.48
C SER A 185 29.92 -19.74 -23.02
N VAL A 186 28.95 -18.84 -22.78
CA VAL A 186 28.38 -18.59 -21.46
C VAL A 186 27.04 -19.32 -21.38
N LYS A 187 26.82 -20.05 -20.28
CA LYS A 187 25.56 -20.76 -19.99
C LYS A 187 25.04 -20.38 -18.60
N ILE A 188 23.78 -20.72 -18.33
CA ILE A 188 23.20 -20.63 -17.00
C ILE A 188 23.71 -21.82 -16.17
N LYS A 189 24.12 -21.59 -14.91
CA LYS A 189 24.48 -22.68 -14.01
C LYS A 189 23.30 -23.61 -13.80
N TYR A 190 23.57 -24.91 -13.76
CA TYR A 190 22.55 -25.95 -13.58
C TYR A 190 21.58 -25.67 -12.41
N GLU A 191 22.08 -25.16 -11.28
CA GLU A 191 21.27 -24.82 -10.09
C GLU A 191 20.22 -23.71 -10.31
N TYR A 192 20.38 -22.87 -11.34
CA TYR A 192 19.44 -21.81 -11.70
C TYR A 192 18.66 -22.09 -12.99
N GLU A 193 18.96 -23.17 -13.70
CA GLU A 193 18.37 -23.46 -15.02
C GLU A 193 16.85 -23.57 -14.93
N GLU A 194 16.35 -24.41 -14.03
CA GLU A 194 14.90 -24.60 -13.84
C GLU A 194 14.20 -23.32 -13.35
N LEU A 195 14.83 -22.59 -12.42
CA LEU A 195 14.30 -21.32 -11.92
C LEU A 195 14.17 -20.28 -13.03
N CYS A 196 15.20 -20.13 -13.87
CA CYS A 196 15.21 -19.22 -15.01
C CYS A 196 14.15 -19.65 -16.04
N LYS A 197 14.11 -20.93 -16.39
CA LYS A 197 13.18 -21.48 -17.37
C LYS A 197 11.73 -21.20 -16.99
N ILE A 198 11.31 -21.60 -15.78
CA ILE A 198 9.93 -21.39 -15.31
C ILE A 198 9.54 -19.90 -15.35
N ASN A 199 10.44 -19.02 -14.89
CA ASN A 199 10.13 -17.59 -14.82
C ASN A 199 10.14 -16.90 -16.18
N ILE A 200 11.01 -17.33 -17.10
CA ILE A 200 11.01 -16.87 -18.50
C ILE A 200 9.69 -17.30 -19.16
N GLU A 201 9.32 -18.58 -19.06
CA GLU A 201 8.08 -19.09 -19.66
C GLU A 201 6.84 -18.36 -19.12
N LYS A 202 6.73 -18.16 -17.80
CA LYS A 202 5.63 -17.41 -17.19
C LYS A 202 5.60 -15.95 -17.68
N LYS A 203 6.76 -15.30 -17.77
CA LYS A 203 6.88 -13.91 -18.26
C LYS A 203 6.47 -13.79 -19.71
N GLU A 204 6.99 -14.65 -20.58
CA GLU A 204 6.66 -14.66 -22.00
C GLU A 204 5.18 -14.94 -22.22
N LYS A 205 4.61 -15.92 -21.52
CA LYS A 205 3.17 -16.22 -21.55
C LYS A 205 2.34 -14.99 -21.18
N ALA A 206 2.69 -14.28 -20.10
CA ALA A 206 1.96 -13.10 -19.65
C ALA A 206 2.05 -11.93 -20.66
N LEU A 207 3.20 -11.76 -21.32
CA LEU A 207 3.40 -10.74 -22.34
C LEU A 207 2.67 -11.08 -23.65
N GLN A 208 2.82 -12.31 -24.14
CA GLN A 208 2.19 -12.79 -25.39
C GLN A 208 0.67 -12.82 -25.30
N SER A 209 0.11 -13.19 -24.14
CA SER A 209 -1.33 -13.15 -23.89
C SER A 209 -1.87 -11.72 -23.69
N ASN A 210 -0.99 -10.72 -23.65
CA ASN A 210 -1.29 -9.32 -23.34
C ASN A 210 -1.99 -9.18 -21.98
N MET A 211 -1.44 -9.87 -20.97
CA MET A 211 -1.93 -9.87 -19.58
C MET A 211 -1.04 -9.06 -18.64
N LEU A 212 0.18 -8.68 -19.05
CA LEU A 212 1.09 -7.87 -18.23
C LEU A 212 1.59 -6.64 -18.98
N HIS A 213 1.37 -5.46 -18.41
CA HIS A 213 1.85 -4.19 -18.93
C HIS A 213 2.76 -3.47 -17.93
N PHE A 214 3.99 -3.18 -18.34
CA PHE A 214 4.98 -2.48 -17.52
C PHE A 214 4.91 -0.97 -17.67
N CYS A 215 4.72 -0.26 -16.56
CA CYS A 215 4.78 1.19 -16.47
C CYS A 215 5.91 1.62 -15.52
N GLU A 216 7.07 1.97 -16.07
CA GLU A 216 8.21 2.39 -15.26
C GLU A 216 8.17 3.89 -14.95
N PHE A 217 8.37 4.27 -13.69
CA PHE A 217 8.53 5.67 -13.27
C PHE A 217 9.89 5.93 -12.62
N THR A 218 10.43 7.13 -12.82
CA THR A 218 11.70 7.56 -12.20
C THR A 218 11.50 8.69 -11.20
N SER A 219 10.45 9.49 -11.40
CA SER A 219 10.14 10.66 -10.57
C SER A 219 8.73 10.57 -9.96
N VAL A 220 8.46 11.40 -8.95
CA VAL A 220 7.10 11.55 -8.41
C VAL A 220 6.15 12.08 -9.48
N LEU A 221 6.58 13.01 -10.35
CA LEU A 221 5.74 13.51 -11.42
C LEU A 221 5.36 12.41 -12.42
N ASP A 222 6.33 11.56 -12.80
CA ASP A 222 6.11 10.39 -13.66
C ASP A 222 5.09 9.45 -13.01
N TYR A 223 5.28 9.14 -11.72
CA TYR A 223 4.39 8.28 -10.96
C TYR A 223 2.96 8.82 -10.97
N LEU A 224 2.78 10.11 -10.66
CA LEU A 224 1.46 10.74 -10.61
C LEU A 224 0.80 10.79 -11.98
N THR A 225 1.56 11.15 -13.02
CA THR A 225 1.07 11.26 -14.40
C THR A 225 0.64 9.90 -14.91
N LEU A 226 1.50 8.88 -14.80
CA LEU A 226 1.19 7.52 -15.22
C LEU A 226 0.04 6.93 -14.42
N LEU A 227 -0.02 7.19 -13.10
CA LEU A 227 -1.11 6.75 -12.27
C LEU A 227 -2.45 7.35 -12.72
N ARG A 228 -2.48 8.67 -12.95
CA ARG A 228 -3.68 9.37 -13.40
C ARG A 228 -4.15 8.87 -14.75
N VAL A 229 -3.26 8.80 -15.73
CA VAL A 229 -3.57 8.28 -17.07
C VAL A 229 -4.11 6.85 -16.96
N SER A 230 -3.43 5.98 -16.22
CA SER A 230 -3.88 4.58 -16.06
C SER A 230 -5.28 4.53 -15.46
N SER A 231 -5.53 5.32 -14.43
CA SER A 231 -6.84 5.39 -13.77
C SER A 231 -7.94 5.90 -14.71
N MET A 232 -7.65 6.91 -15.53
CA MET A 232 -8.61 7.48 -16.49
C MET A 232 -8.91 6.52 -17.66
N GLN A 233 -7.91 5.82 -18.18
CA GLN A 233 -8.09 4.81 -19.24
C GLN A 233 -8.92 3.62 -18.75
N LEU A 234 -8.67 3.18 -17.51
CA LEU A 234 -9.47 2.15 -16.86
C LEU A 234 -10.92 2.60 -16.63
N ARG A 235 -11.15 3.89 -16.40
CA ARG A 235 -12.51 4.46 -16.26
C ARG A 235 -13.26 4.51 -17.60
N SER A 236 -12.61 4.90 -18.70
CA SER A 236 -13.29 5.13 -19.98
C SER A 236 -13.90 3.87 -20.60
N LEU A 237 -13.53 2.68 -20.15
CA LEU A 237 -14.01 1.42 -20.70
C LEU A 237 -15.32 0.90 -20.10
N GLY A 238 -15.84 1.48 -19.01
CA GLY A 238 -17.17 1.12 -18.46
C GLY A 238 -17.40 -0.36 -18.11
N GLY A 239 -16.37 -1.21 -18.15
CA GLY A 239 -16.44 -2.66 -17.95
C GLY A 239 -16.06 -3.12 -16.53
N PRO A 240 -15.89 -4.44 -16.29
CA PRO A 240 -15.75 -5.01 -14.96
C PRO A 240 -14.66 -4.28 -14.17
N ILE A 241 -15.07 -3.85 -12.99
CA ILE A 241 -14.42 -2.92 -12.08
C ILE A 241 -12.93 -3.24 -11.92
N ASN A 242 -12.12 -2.19 -11.92
CA ASN A 242 -10.67 -2.33 -11.82
C ASN A 242 -10.21 -2.33 -10.36
N LEU A 243 -9.25 -3.19 -10.03
CA LEU A 243 -8.62 -3.25 -8.71
C LEU A 243 -7.37 -2.35 -8.69
N SER A 244 -7.21 -1.46 -7.70
CA SER A 244 -6.02 -0.58 -7.63
C SER A 244 -5.36 -0.67 -6.26
N LEU A 245 -4.04 -0.97 -6.20
CA LEU A 245 -3.25 -1.08 -4.96
C LEU A 245 -2.25 0.08 -4.83
N GLN A 246 -2.30 0.84 -3.71
CA GLN A 246 -1.47 2.05 -3.55
C GLN A 246 -0.79 2.25 -2.19
N LEU A 247 0.35 2.96 -2.25
CA LEU A 247 1.04 3.58 -1.12
C LEU A 247 0.87 5.12 -1.13
N VAL A 248 0.59 5.68 0.05
CA VAL A 248 0.67 7.12 0.48
C VAL A 248 -0.57 8.01 0.23
N PRO A 249 -0.90 8.93 1.18
CA PRO A 249 -2.30 9.25 1.53
C PRO A 249 -2.97 10.44 0.82
N LYS A 250 -2.26 11.37 0.15
CA LYS A 250 -2.92 12.62 -0.30
C LYS A 250 -3.58 12.55 -1.67
N LEU A 251 -3.31 11.52 -2.46
CA LEU A 251 -3.88 11.32 -3.81
C LEU A 251 -5.04 10.33 -3.84
N LEU A 252 -5.26 9.60 -2.76
CA LEU A 252 -6.39 8.68 -2.67
C LEU A 252 -7.72 9.42 -2.79
N LYS A 253 -7.82 10.65 -2.26
CA LYS A 253 -9.07 11.44 -2.35
C LYS A 253 -9.46 11.78 -3.80
N PRO A 254 -8.62 12.44 -4.62
CA PRO A 254 -8.96 12.69 -6.02
C PRO A 254 -9.04 11.39 -6.85
N LEU A 255 -8.27 10.36 -6.51
CA LEU A 255 -8.37 9.06 -7.19
C LEU A 255 -9.76 8.43 -7.02
N VAL A 256 -10.21 8.31 -5.77
CA VAL A 256 -11.49 7.70 -5.40
C VAL A 256 -12.67 8.57 -5.82
N LYS A 257 -12.55 9.90 -5.76
CA LYS A 257 -13.67 10.80 -6.07
C LYS A 257 -13.77 11.13 -7.54
N ASP A 258 -12.65 11.45 -8.19
CA ASP A 258 -12.63 12.15 -9.47
C ASP A 258 -12.08 11.29 -10.60
N TRP A 259 -11.06 10.46 -10.36
CA TRP A 259 -10.36 9.75 -11.45
C TRP A 259 -10.99 8.40 -11.79
N ILE A 260 -11.31 7.57 -10.78
CA ILE A 260 -11.85 6.22 -10.99
C ILE A 260 -12.81 5.79 -9.85
N PRO A 261 -13.97 6.47 -9.70
CA PRO A 261 -14.87 6.26 -8.55
C PRO A 261 -15.46 4.85 -8.47
N ASP A 262 -15.68 4.23 -9.63
CA ASP A 262 -16.29 2.92 -9.74
C ASP A 262 -15.37 1.75 -9.35
N ALA A 263 -14.04 1.98 -9.32
CA ALA A 263 -13.03 0.95 -9.06
C ALA A 263 -13.05 0.41 -7.62
N TYR A 264 -12.59 -0.83 -7.45
CA TYR A 264 -12.32 -1.41 -6.14
C TYR A 264 -10.92 -0.99 -5.67
N ILE A 265 -10.85 0.16 -5.00
CA ILE A 265 -9.58 0.76 -4.58
C ILE A 265 -9.16 0.22 -3.22
N ILE A 266 -7.92 -0.26 -3.15
CA ILE A 266 -7.26 -0.81 -1.97
C ILE A 266 -5.99 -0.01 -1.68
N SER A 267 -5.74 0.31 -0.41
CA SER A 267 -4.46 0.90 -0.01
C SER A 267 -3.66 -0.02 0.90
N PHE A 268 -2.33 0.11 0.86
CA PHE A 268 -1.43 -0.60 1.75
C PHE A 268 -0.98 0.30 2.88
N LYS A 269 -0.92 -0.27 4.09
CA LYS A 269 -0.51 0.44 5.29
C LYS A 269 0.55 -0.35 6.04
N LEU A 270 1.78 0.14 5.99
CA LEU A 270 2.89 -0.35 6.78
C LEU A 270 3.01 0.45 8.07
N GLU A 271 3.11 -0.23 9.22
CA GLU A 271 3.38 0.36 10.53
C GLU A 271 4.43 -0.46 11.29
N THR A 272 5.02 0.12 12.34
CA THR A 272 5.95 -0.58 13.23
C THR A 272 5.35 -0.86 14.61
N ASP A 273 4.21 -0.24 14.93
CA ASP A 273 3.49 -0.42 16.18
C ASP A 273 2.12 -1.05 15.89
N ALA A 274 1.92 -2.26 16.43
CA ALA A 274 0.68 -3.02 16.28
C ALA A 274 -0.57 -2.24 16.75
N ASN A 275 -0.42 -1.42 17.79
CA ASN A 275 -1.53 -0.63 18.35
C ASN A 275 -1.96 0.52 17.44
N LEU A 276 -1.13 0.89 16.46
CA LEU A 276 -1.41 1.99 15.54
C LEU A 276 -1.93 1.52 14.18
N LEU A 277 -1.75 0.25 13.82
CA LEU A 277 -2.07 -0.26 12.48
C LEU A 277 -3.56 -0.12 12.17
N ILE A 278 -4.42 -0.77 12.98
CA ILE A 278 -5.86 -0.78 12.76
C ILE A 278 -6.47 0.62 12.87
N PRO A 279 -6.19 1.43 13.91
CA PRO A 279 -6.75 2.78 14.00
C PRO A 279 -6.36 3.70 12.84
N LYS A 280 -5.13 3.57 12.31
CA LYS A 280 -4.71 4.35 11.14
C LYS A 280 -5.31 3.84 9.83
N ALA A 281 -5.53 2.53 9.71
CA ALA A 281 -6.21 1.93 8.58
C ALA A 281 -7.68 2.40 8.51
N GLN A 282 -8.42 2.30 9.62
CA GLN A 282 -9.79 2.80 9.74
C GLN A 282 -9.89 4.29 9.41
N LYS A 283 -9.01 5.10 9.98
CA LYS A 283 -8.95 6.54 9.65
C LYS A 283 -8.71 6.79 8.15
N ALA A 284 -7.90 5.98 7.49
CA ALA A 284 -7.66 6.13 6.05
C ALA A 284 -8.92 5.79 5.25
N LEU A 285 -9.66 4.75 5.63
CA LEU A 285 -10.94 4.39 5.02
C LEU A 285 -11.95 5.52 5.16
N GLU A 286 -12.08 6.13 6.34
CA GLU A 286 -12.93 7.29 6.58
C GLU A 286 -12.51 8.50 5.73
N THR A 287 -11.21 8.79 5.69
CA THR A 287 -10.69 9.99 5.01
C THR A 287 -10.83 9.92 3.49
N TYR A 288 -10.61 8.74 2.90
CA TYR A 288 -10.49 8.58 1.45
C TYR A 288 -11.63 7.81 0.81
N ASN A 289 -12.48 7.14 1.59
CA ASN A 289 -13.63 6.39 1.09
C ASN A 289 -13.29 5.27 0.07
N HIS A 290 -12.10 4.68 0.19
CA HIS A 290 -11.71 3.50 -0.57
C HIS A 290 -12.20 2.23 0.14
N LYS A 291 -12.15 1.07 -0.53
CA LYS A 291 -12.91 -0.12 -0.15
C LYS A 291 -12.20 -0.96 0.92
N LEU A 292 -10.87 -1.03 0.87
CA LEU A 292 -10.08 -1.89 1.76
C LEU A 292 -8.70 -1.30 2.06
N VAL A 293 -8.19 -1.52 3.29
CA VAL A 293 -6.79 -1.33 3.64
C VAL A 293 -6.15 -2.69 3.94
N VAL A 294 -5.04 -2.99 3.28
CA VAL A 294 -4.15 -4.10 3.65
C VAL A 294 -3.07 -3.55 4.58
N GLY A 295 -3.19 -3.83 5.86
CA GLY A 295 -2.27 -3.44 6.91
C GLY A 295 -1.20 -4.49 7.17
N ASN A 296 0.04 -4.07 7.41
CA ASN A 296 1.11 -4.97 7.82
C ASN A 296 2.06 -4.30 8.81
N ILE A 297 2.56 -5.10 9.77
CA ILE A 297 3.65 -4.68 10.65
C ILE A 297 4.98 -4.96 9.98
N LEU A 298 5.96 -4.06 10.11
CA LEU A 298 7.24 -4.17 9.42
C LEU A 298 7.91 -5.52 9.67
N ASP A 299 8.00 -5.95 10.93
CA ASP A 299 8.77 -7.13 11.30
C ASP A 299 8.10 -8.43 10.84
N THR A 300 6.77 -8.49 10.85
CA THR A 300 5.99 -9.70 10.50
C THR A 300 5.36 -9.62 9.11
N ARG A 301 5.82 -8.69 8.26
CA ARG A 301 5.18 -8.37 6.96
C ARG A 301 5.09 -9.56 6.00
N THR A 302 5.98 -10.53 6.10
CA THR A 302 6.00 -11.74 5.24
C THR A 302 5.16 -12.89 5.82
N GLU A 303 4.68 -12.75 7.05
CA GLU A 303 4.00 -13.81 7.78
C GLU A 303 2.52 -13.49 8.00
N VAL A 304 2.21 -12.22 8.29
CA VAL A 304 0.85 -11.80 8.64
C VAL A 304 0.51 -10.44 8.04
N VAL A 305 -0.73 -10.31 7.58
CA VAL A 305 -1.35 -9.04 7.20
C VAL A 305 -2.78 -8.95 7.73
N TRP A 306 -3.29 -7.72 7.78
CA TRP A 306 -4.62 -7.40 8.26
C TRP A 306 -5.44 -6.77 7.13
N LEU A 307 -6.59 -7.35 6.82
CA LEU A 307 -7.58 -6.79 5.90
C LEU A 307 -8.58 -5.97 6.71
N VAL A 308 -8.64 -4.66 6.44
CA VAL A 308 -9.50 -3.72 7.17
C VAL A 308 -10.48 -3.08 6.20
N THR A 309 -11.78 -3.27 6.42
CA THR A 309 -12.88 -2.59 5.72
C THR A 309 -13.61 -1.64 6.67
N LYS A 310 -14.60 -0.90 6.17
CA LYS A 310 -15.41 0.02 6.99
C LYS A 310 -16.41 -0.71 7.88
N ASP A 311 -17.05 -1.74 7.32
CA ASP A 311 -18.28 -2.30 7.88
C ASP A 311 -18.06 -3.69 8.50
N ALA A 312 -16.85 -4.25 8.41
CA ALA A 312 -16.51 -5.57 8.95
C ALA A 312 -15.35 -5.50 9.96
N THR A 313 -15.30 -6.51 10.82
CA THR A 313 -14.18 -6.71 11.74
C THR A 313 -12.89 -6.94 10.97
N PRO A 314 -11.76 -6.32 11.37
CA PRO A 314 -10.46 -6.58 10.77
C PRO A 314 -10.14 -8.07 10.71
N GLN A 315 -9.77 -8.56 9.53
CA GLN A 315 -9.45 -9.96 9.31
C GLN A 315 -7.93 -10.16 9.27
N GLU A 316 -7.42 -11.07 10.10
CA GLU A 316 -6.03 -11.52 10.01
C GLU A 316 -5.87 -12.55 8.88
N VAL A 317 -4.83 -12.39 8.07
CA VAL A 317 -4.38 -13.36 7.05
C VAL A 317 -2.95 -13.73 7.39
N ARG A 318 -2.69 -15.02 7.65
CA ARG A 318 -1.41 -15.54 8.13
C ARG A 318 -0.95 -16.73 7.29
N VAL A 319 0.36 -16.82 7.06
CA VAL A 319 1.00 -18.00 6.45
C VAL A 319 0.93 -19.18 7.43
N ASP A 320 0.50 -20.35 6.94
CA ASP A 320 0.55 -21.59 7.71
C ASP A 320 1.99 -22.11 7.80
N SER A 321 2.49 -22.31 9.02
CA SER A 321 3.82 -22.86 9.27
C SER A 321 4.00 -24.28 8.71
N LYS A 322 2.90 -25.03 8.51
CA LYS A 322 2.94 -26.40 7.97
C LYS A 322 2.96 -26.45 6.45
N ASN A 323 2.48 -25.41 5.77
CA ASN A 323 2.49 -25.29 4.32
C ASN A 323 2.99 -23.90 3.93
N PRO A 324 4.32 -23.70 3.90
CA PRO A 324 4.90 -22.38 3.69
C PRO A 324 4.62 -21.92 2.26
N VAL A 325 3.67 -21.01 2.12
CA VAL A 325 3.38 -20.27 0.89
C VAL A 325 3.79 -18.81 1.05
N GLU A 326 4.06 -18.14 -0.06
CA GLU A 326 4.27 -16.69 -0.04
C GLU A 326 2.96 -15.99 0.38
N ILE A 327 3.03 -15.07 1.35
CA ILE A 327 1.85 -14.38 1.90
C ILE A 327 1.03 -13.66 0.82
N GLU A 328 1.68 -13.20 -0.25
CA GLU A 328 1.04 -12.58 -1.40
C GLU A 328 0.03 -13.50 -2.10
N SER A 329 0.25 -14.82 -2.11
CA SER A 329 -0.74 -15.78 -2.65
C SER A 329 -2.06 -15.73 -1.87
N LEU A 330 -1.96 -15.67 -0.53
CA LEU A 330 -3.11 -15.57 0.37
C LEU A 330 -3.80 -14.21 0.26
N ILE A 331 -3.01 -13.13 0.18
CA ILE A 331 -3.53 -11.78 -0.03
C ILE A 331 -4.33 -11.74 -1.32
N VAL A 332 -3.71 -12.09 -2.46
CA VAL A 332 -4.35 -12.01 -3.77
C VAL A 332 -5.61 -12.86 -3.82
N SER A 333 -5.58 -14.09 -3.30
CA SER A 333 -6.77 -14.94 -3.22
C SER A 333 -7.94 -14.25 -2.49
N LYS A 334 -7.67 -13.61 -1.34
CA LYS A 334 -8.71 -12.86 -0.60
C LYS A 334 -9.18 -11.62 -1.35
N LEU A 335 -8.26 -10.86 -1.96
CA LEU A 335 -8.61 -9.65 -2.71
C LEU A 335 -9.46 -9.96 -3.94
N VAL A 336 -9.13 -11.03 -4.66
CA VAL A 336 -9.90 -11.52 -5.80
C VAL A 336 -11.31 -11.92 -5.36
N LYS A 337 -11.45 -12.65 -4.25
CA LYS A 337 -12.78 -13.00 -3.70
C LYS A 337 -13.61 -11.74 -3.37
N LEU A 338 -13.04 -10.81 -2.61
CA LEU A 338 -13.72 -9.56 -2.23
C LEU A 338 -14.11 -8.70 -3.44
N HIS A 339 -13.27 -8.72 -4.48
CA HIS A 339 -13.56 -7.99 -5.71
C HIS A 339 -14.72 -8.61 -6.50
N HIS A 340 -14.79 -9.95 -6.59
CA HIS A 340 -15.95 -10.62 -7.20
C HIS A 340 -17.25 -10.36 -6.43
N GLU A 341 -17.21 -10.39 -5.10
CA GLU A 341 -18.37 -10.04 -4.26
C GLU A 341 -18.84 -8.60 -4.52
N TYR A 342 -17.90 -7.66 -4.68
CA TYR A 342 -18.22 -6.28 -5.03
C TYR A 342 -18.84 -6.12 -6.42
N LEU A 343 -18.34 -6.86 -7.42
CA LEU A 343 -18.92 -6.88 -8.76
C LEU A 343 -20.37 -7.39 -8.72
N GLN A 344 -20.62 -8.53 -8.07
CA GLN A 344 -21.96 -9.11 -7.94
C GLN A 344 -22.94 -8.17 -7.23
N ALA A 345 -22.48 -7.50 -6.17
CA ALA A 345 -23.31 -6.53 -5.44
C ALA A 345 -23.68 -5.32 -6.30
N LYS A 346 -22.79 -4.89 -7.22
CA LYS A 346 -23.05 -3.77 -8.13
C LYS A 346 -24.00 -4.15 -9.27
N ASP A 347 -23.89 -5.37 -9.79
CA ASP A 347 -24.79 -5.85 -10.85
C ASP A 347 -26.23 -6.09 -10.33
N SER A 348 -26.37 -6.27 -9.01
CA SER A 348 -27.67 -6.51 -8.35
C SER A 348 -28.37 -5.23 -7.86
N ALA A 349 -27.72 -4.06 -7.95
CA ALA A 349 -28.19 -2.77 -7.45
C ALA A 349 -28.51 -1.83 -8.61
#